data_AF-A0A7S3U6A6-F1
#
_entry.id   AF-A0A7S3U6A6-F1
#
_cell.length_a   1.000
_cell.length_b   1.000
_cell.length_c   1.000
_cell.angle_alpha   90.00
_cell.angle_beta   90.00
_cell.angle_gamma   90.00
#
_symmetry.space_group_name_H-M   'P 1'
#
loop_
_entity.id
_entity.type
_entity.pdbx_description
1 polymer ?
#
loop_
_entity_poly.entity_id
_entity_poly.type
_entity_poly.pdbx_seq_one_letter_code
_entity_poly.pdbx_strand_id
1 'polypeptide(L)'
;QKTLDYRTIKHPQTVHIHPSSTLHGSQPRWVVYHELVFTTKEFMRQVIEIKSEWLVEIAPHFYKKKDIEDDAGKKMPKKIGKSVEMNGAGGTLRQLNNQN
;
A
#
# COMPACT_ATOMS: atom_id res chain seq x y z
N GLN A 1 -8.23 -9.68 -14.76
CA GLN A 1 -6.96 -9.81 -14.01
C GLN A 1 -6.80 -8.59 -13.14
N LYS A 2 -6.43 -8.76 -11.86
CA LYS A 2 -6.29 -7.65 -10.91
C LYS A 2 -4.91 -7.02 -11.09
N THR A 3 -4.84 -5.82 -11.66
CA THR A 3 -3.59 -5.05 -11.72
C THR A 3 -3.24 -4.58 -10.31
N LEU A 4 -1.99 -4.78 -9.89
CA LEU A 4 -1.48 -4.23 -8.65
C LEU A 4 -0.88 -2.85 -8.88
N ASP A 5 -1.07 -2.01 -7.88
CA ASP A 5 -0.56 -0.66 -7.82
C ASP A 5 0.75 -0.67 -7.02
N TYR A 6 1.81 -0.16 -7.62
CA TYR A 6 3.11 0.04 -6.98
C TYR A 6 3.31 1.51 -6.66
N ARG A 7 4.08 1.79 -5.60
CA ARG A 7 4.44 3.14 -5.20
C ARG A 7 5.96 3.31 -5.25
N THR A 8 6.41 4.33 -5.96
CA THR A 8 7.83 4.70 -6.03
C THR A 8 8.30 5.35 -4.72
N ILE A 9 9.59 5.16 -4.40
CA ILE A 9 10.17 5.48 -3.08
C ILE A 9 10.28 6.99 -2.84
N LYS A 10 10.91 7.73 -3.76
CA LYS A 10 11.25 9.15 -3.55
C LYS A 10 10.13 10.09 -3.97
N HIS A 11 9.52 9.81 -5.11
CA HIS A 11 8.39 10.58 -5.61
C HIS A 11 7.18 9.67 -5.47
N PRO A 12 6.23 9.93 -4.57
CA PRO A 12 5.10 9.05 -4.36
C PRO A 12 4.18 9.09 -5.58
N GLN A 13 4.39 8.15 -6.49
CA GLN A 13 3.70 8.04 -7.77
C GLN A 13 3.19 6.61 -7.90
N THR A 14 1.95 6.49 -8.37
CA THR A 14 1.29 5.20 -8.53
C THR A 14 1.55 4.66 -9.93
N VAL A 15 2.28 3.55 -9.99
CA VAL A 15 2.73 2.93 -11.24
C VAL A 15 2.32 1.47 -11.28
N HIS A 16 2.23 0.90 -12.48
CA HIS A 16 1.73 -0.47 -12.68
C HIS A 16 2.73 -1.27 -13.53
N ILE A 17 2.77 -2.58 -13.35
CA ILE A 17 3.57 -3.45 -14.23
C ILE A 17 2.89 -3.52 -15.60
N HIS A 18 3.63 -3.23 -16.67
CA HIS A 18 3.10 -3.29 -18.03
C HIS A 18 2.62 -4.71 -18.39
N PRO A 19 1.50 -4.88 -19.11
CA PRO A 19 0.95 -6.21 -19.46
C PRO A 19 1.89 -7.12 -20.25
N SER A 20 2.85 -6.55 -20.98
CA SER A 20 3.85 -7.32 -21.73
C SER A 20 4.99 -7.88 -20.85
N SER A 21 5.06 -7.51 -19.56
CA SER A 21 6.09 -8.00 -18.65
C SER A 21 5.79 -9.43 -18.23
N THR A 22 6.81 -10.27 -18.08
CA THR A 22 6.66 -11.63 -17.54
C THR A 22 6.23 -11.65 -16.08
N LEU A 23 6.48 -10.56 -15.35
CA LEU A 23 5.98 -10.36 -13.98
C LEU A 23 4.50 -9.94 -13.95
N HIS A 24 3.84 -9.76 -15.09
CA HIS A 24 2.41 -9.47 -15.13
C HIS A 24 1.62 -10.69 -14.63
N GLY A 25 1.13 -10.61 -13.39
CA GLY A 25 0.44 -11.70 -12.69
C GLY A 25 1.21 -12.23 -11.47
N SER A 26 2.53 -11.99 -11.41
CA SER A 26 3.31 -12.11 -10.18
C SER A 26 3.14 -10.84 -9.34
N GLN A 27 3.27 -10.97 -8.02
CA GLN A 27 3.07 -9.87 -7.07
C GLN A 27 4.29 -9.71 -6.17
N PRO A 28 5.49 -9.49 -6.73
CA PRO A 28 6.69 -9.25 -5.94
C PRO A 28 6.52 -7.97 -5.11
N ARG A 29 7.06 -7.99 -3.89
CA ARG A 29 6.95 -6.87 -2.95
C ARG A 29 7.77 -5.66 -3.40
N TRP A 30 8.98 -5.90 -3.89
CA TRP A 30 9.92 -4.88 -4.32
C TRP A 30 10.37 -5.15 -5.74
N VAL A 31 10.35 -4.09 -6.55
CA VAL A 31 10.74 -4.17 -7.96
C VAL A 31 11.58 -2.98 -8.36
N VAL A 32 12.44 -3.19 -9.35
CA VAL A 32 13.11 -2.13 -10.10
C VAL A 32 12.62 -2.17 -11.54
N TYR A 33 12.46 -1.01 -12.15
CA TYR A 33 12.09 -0.85 -13.55
C TYR A 33 13.13 -0.01 -14.28
N HIS A 34 13.32 -0.29 -15.57
CA HIS A 34 14.26 0.47 -16.41
C HIS A 34 13.61 1.72 -17.00
N GLU A 35 12.35 1.62 -17.41
CA GLU A 35 11.65 2.69 -18.10
C GLU A 35 10.20 2.83 -17.62
N LEU A 36 9.71 4.07 -17.72
CA LEU A 36 8.33 4.42 -17.41
C LEU A 36 7.63 4.90 -18.67
N VAL A 37 6.44 4.37 -18.92
CA VAL A 37 5.61 4.66 -20.10
C VAL A 37 4.40 5.44 -19.65
N PHE A 38 4.29 6.66 -20.17
CA PHE A 38 3.16 7.52 -19.90
C PHE A 38 2.07 7.30 -20.96
N THR A 39 0.89 6.85 -20.51
CA THR A 39 -0.31 6.69 -21.35
C THR A 39 -1.52 7.27 -20.61
N THR A 40 -2.64 6.53 -20.51
CA THR A 40 -3.72 6.82 -19.55
C THR A 40 -3.35 6.42 -18.13
N LYS A 41 -2.50 5.40 -17.98
CA LYS A 41 -1.88 4.97 -16.73
C LYS A 41 -0.38 4.87 -16.94
N GLU A 42 0.36 4.98 -15.85
CA GLU A 42 1.80 4.89 -15.87
C GLU A 42 2.23 3.44 -15.70
N PHE A 43 2.99 2.96 -16.67
CA PHE A 43 3.42 1.56 -16.74
C PHE A 43 4.94 1.43 -16.70
N MET A 44 5.42 0.54 -15.84
CA MET A 44 6.81 0.13 -15.75
C MET A 44 7.10 -0.96 -16.79
N ARG A 45 8.17 -0.81 -17.58
CA ARG A 45 8.70 -1.88 -18.46
C ARG A 45 10.09 -2.32 -18.00
N GLN A 46 10.45 -3.54 -18.40
CA GLN A 46 11.68 -4.23 -17.98
C GLN A 46 11.79 -4.25 -16.45
N VAL A 47 10.82 -4.93 -15.82
CA VAL A 47 10.68 -5.00 -14.36
C VAL A 47 11.41 -6.24 -13.85
N ILE A 48 12.14 -6.09 -12.75
CA ILE A 48 12.81 -7.19 -12.04
C ILE A 48 12.43 -7.16 -10.56
N GLU A 49 12.30 -8.33 -9.94
CA GLU A 49 12.16 -8.46 -8.49
C GLU A 49 13.52 -8.27 -7.81
N ILE A 50 13.52 -7.55 -6.68
CA ILE A 50 14.72 -7.31 -5.88
C ILE A 50 14.43 -7.45 -4.39
N LYS A 51 15.47 -7.59 -3.58
CA LYS A 51 15.39 -7.38 -2.13
C LYS A 51 15.69 -5.91 -1.82
N SER A 52 14.92 -5.31 -0.91
CA SER A 52 15.08 -3.90 -0.54
C SER A 52 16.44 -3.59 0.12
N GLU A 53 17.04 -4.57 0.80
CA GLU A 53 18.36 -4.46 1.43
C GLU A 53 19.46 -4.04 0.44
N TRP A 54 19.39 -4.52 -0.80
CA TRP A 54 20.38 -4.24 -1.85
C TRP A 54 20.45 -2.76 -2.23
N LEU A 55 19.34 -2.02 -2.11
CA LEU A 55 19.32 -0.59 -2.45
C LEU A 55 20.19 0.23 -1.51
N VAL A 56 20.17 -0.10 -0.21
CA VAL A 56 20.97 0.59 0.81
C VAL A 56 22.45 0.20 0.70
N GLU A 57 22.73 -1.04 0.32
CA GLU A 57 24.10 -1.51 0.08
C GLU A 57 24.75 -0.86 -1.15
N ILE A 58 24.02 -0.79 -2.27
CA ILE A 58 24.54 -0.29 -3.56
C ILE A 58 24.59 1.24 -3.60
N ALA A 59 23.58 1.91 -3.01
CA ALA A 59 23.47 3.36 -3.07
C ALA A 59 23.07 3.96 -1.71
N PRO A 60 23.94 3.86 -0.68
CA PRO A 60 23.66 4.36 0.67
C PRO A 60 23.48 5.88 0.75
N HIS A 61 24.02 6.63 -0.22
CA HIS A 61 23.86 8.08 -0.31
C HIS A 61 22.46 8.48 -0.83
N PHE A 62 21.78 7.58 -1.54
CA PHE A 62 20.49 7.84 -2.15
C PHE A 62 19.33 7.22 -1.35
N TYR A 63 19.47 5.95 -0.92
CA TYR A 63 18.45 5.23 -0.15
C TYR A 63 18.81 5.16 1.33
N LYS A 64 17.87 5.54 2.19
CA LYS A 64 17.97 5.40 3.65
C LYS A 64 17.13 4.22 4.11
N LYS A 65 17.48 3.59 5.23
CA LYS A 65 16.68 2.50 5.84
C LYS A 65 15.21 2.91 6.02
N LYS A 66 14.95 4.15 6.43
CA LYS A 66 13.62 4.73 6.56
C LYS A 66 12.80 4.75 5.27
N ASP A 67 13.46 4.82 4.11
CA ASP A 67 12.80 4.88 2.80
C ASP A 67 12.32 3.49 2.35
N ILE A 68 12.91 2.42 2.87
CA ILE A 68 12.59 1.03 2.54
C ILE A 68 11.87 0.28 3.67
N GLU A 69 11.57 0.97 4.77
CA GLU A 69 10.76 0.45 5.87
C GLU A 69 9.28 0.48 5.47
N ASP A 70 8.68 -0.71 5.40
CA ASP A 70 7.28 -0.88 5.01
C ASP A 70 6.31 -0.37 6.10
N ASP A 71 5.55 0.69 5.79
CA ASP A 71 4.45 1.15 6.64
C ASP A 71 3.27 0.15 6.66
N ALA A 72 3.21 -0.79 5.71
CA ALA A 72 2.19 -1.84 5.66
C ALA A 72 2.20 -2.80 6.88
N GLY A 73 3.30 -2.83 7.66
CA GLY A 73 3.40 -3.56 8.92
C GLY A 73 2.83 -2.81 10.13
N LYS A 74 2.62 -1.50 10.04
CA LYS A 74 1.90 -0.72 11.06
C LYS A 74 0.41 -0.97 10.89
N LYS A 75 -0.06 -2.04 11.52
CA LYS A 75 -1.48 -2.28 11.77
C LYS A 75 -2.12 -0.96 12.19
N MET A 76 -3.06 -0.48 11.37
CA MET A 76 -3.88 0.69 11.70
C MET A 76 -4.40 0.54 13.13
N PRO A 77 -4.25 1.54 14.02
CA PRO A 77 -4.90 1.47 15.32
C PRO A 77 -6.41 1.34 15.06
N LYS A 78 -7.00 0.22 15.49
CA LYS A 78 -8.45 0.06 15.53
C LYS A 78 -9.00 1.28 16.27
N LYS A 79 -9.73 2.16 15.58
CA LYS A 79 -10.54 3.20 16.21
C LYS A 79 -11.47 2.50 17.19
N ILE A 80 -11.11 2.48 18.48
CA ILE A 80 -12.04 2.11 19.54
C ILE A 80 -13.11 3.21 19.54
N GLY A 81 -14.36 2.83 19.28
CA GLY A 81 -15.47 3.77 19.24
C GLY A 81 -15.59 4.49 20.58
N LYS A 82 -15.38 5.80 20.57
CA LYS A 82 -15.62 6.66 21.72
C LYS A 82 -17.12 6.94 21.77
N SER A 83 -17.89 6.11 22.46
CA SER A 83 -19.26 6.43 22.84
C SER A 83 -19.22 7.63 23.78
N VAL A 84 -19.78 8.75 23.34
CA VAL A 84 -20.00 9.94 24.16
C VAL A 84 -21.24 9.68 25.00
N GLU A 85 -21.06 9.48 26.30
CA GLU A 85 -22.13 9.60 27.28
C GLU A 85 -22.46 11.08 27.46
N MET A 86 -23.67 11.47 27.05
CA MET A 86 -24.28 12.76 27.39
C MET A 86 -25.42 12.52 28.37
N ASN A 87 -25.24 13.04 29.58
CA ASN A 87 -26.22 13.06 30.64
C ASN A 87 -27.37 14.02 30.29
N GLY A 88 -28.61 13.54 30.32
CA GLY A 88 -29.79 14.40 30.36
C GLY A 88 -31.03 13.80 29.70
N ALA A 89 -31.94 13.29 30.54
CA ALA A 89 -33.39 13.12 30.30
C ALA A 89 -33.87 12.48 28.98
N GLY A 90 -34.39 11.25 29.07
CA GLY A 90 -35.37 10.72 28.11
C GLY A 90 -35.10 9.29 27.64
N GLY A 91 -35.88 8.35 28.18
CA GLY A 91 -36.26 7.07 27.53
C GLY A 91 -35.16 6.19 26.94
N THR A 92 -34.65 5.23 27.71
CA THR A 92 -33.94 4.08 27.14
C THR A 92 -34.95 3.11 26.51
N LEU A 93 -35.17 3.19 25.20
CA LEU A 93 -35.76 2.10 24.43
C LEU A 93 -34.64 1.18 23.94
N ARG A 94 -34.39 0.09 24.68
CA ARG A 94 -33.59 -1.03 24.18
C ARG A 94 -34.39 -1.74 23.09
N GLN A 95 -33.87 -1.72 21.87
CA GLN A 95 -34.38 -2.56 20.80
C GLN A 95 -34.05 -4.01 21.13
N LEU A 96 -35.08 -4.82 21.41
CA LEU A 96 -34.97 -6.26 21.54
C LEU A 96 -34.66 -6.85 20.17
N ASN A 97 -33.49 -7.46 20.05
CA ASN A 97 -33.11 -8.28 18.92
C ASN A 97 -33.93 -9.57 19.01
N ASN A 98 -35.05 -9.68 18.30
CA ASN A 98 -35.78 -10.94 18.20
C ASN A 98 -35.20 -11.78 17.06
N GLN A 99 -34.57 -12.88 17.45
CA GLN A 99 -34.31 -14.00 16.56
C GLN A 99 -35.64 -14.68 16.22
N ASN A 100 -36.03 -14.61 14.94
CA ASN A 100 -36.42 -15.73 14.06
C ASN A 100 -37.26 -15.18 12.90
#